data_AF-Q6YV03-F1
#
_entry.id   AF-Q6YV03-F1
#
_cell.length_a   1.000
_cell.length_b   1.000
_cell.length_c   1.000
_cell.angle_alpha   90.00
_cell.angle_beta   90.00
_cell.angle_gamma   90.00
#
_symmetry.space_group_name_H-M   'P 1'
#
loop_
_entity.id
_entity.type
_entity.pdbx_description
1 polymer ?
#
loop_
_entity_poly.entity_id
_entity_poly.type
_entity_poly.pdbx_seq_one_letter_code
_entity_poly.pdbx_strand_id
1 'polypeptide(L)'
;MDPSSAGAGGNSLASASCGDAQKRRVCYFYDPEVGNYYYGQGHPMKPHRVRMTHALLAHYGLLAPAKMQVLRPLPARDRDLCRFHSDDYVAFLRAVTPETQFDQIRSLRRFNVGEDCPVFDGLYAYCQTYAGASVGAAVKLNHGTHDIAINWSGGLHHAKKSEASGFCYVNDIVLAILELLKLHEVTSSYSARTCVCSFFFLGSFNVSNRLGVVLFGWVVCLIFRIDRLLDV
;
A
#
# COMPACT_ATOMS: atom_id res chain seq x y z
N MET A 1 27.14 46.15 -0.82
CA MET A 1 26.05 45.28 -0.36
C MET A 1 25.43 44.68 -1.60
N ASP A 2 25.59 43.38 -1.79
CA ASP A 2 25.14 42.66 -2.98
C ASP A 2 24.29 41.47 -2.51
N PRO A 3 23.00 41.33 -2.91
CA PRO A 3 22.13 40.28 -2.41
C PRO A 3 21.99 39.16 -3.44
N SER A 4 22.75 38.07 -3.29
CA SER A 4 22.48 36.83 -4.03
C SER A 4 23.00 35.59 -3.31
N SER A 5 22.14 34.97 -2.48
CA SER A 5 22.24 33.53 -2.15
C SER A 5 20.95 33.03 -1.51
N ALA A 6 19.89 32.94 -2.31
CA ALA A 6 18.72 32.14 -1.94
C ALA A 6 19.09 30.65 -2.02
N GLY A 7 19.53 30.08 -0.90
CA GLY A 7 19.81 28.66 -0.75
C GLY A 7 18.53 27.82 -0.80
N ALA A 8 18.47 26.88 -1.73
CA ALA A 8 17.42 25.88 -1.86
C ALA A 8 17.48 24.89 -0.68
N GLY A 9 16.65 25.12 0.34
CA GLY A 9 16.50 24.25 1.51
C GLY A 9 15.67 22.99 1.21
N GLY A 10 16.34 21.86 0.97
CA GLY A 10 15.73 20.55 1.01
C GLY A 10 15.49 20.10 2.46
N ASN A 11 14.24 19.87 2.88
CA ASN A 11 13.87 19.33 4.21
C ASN A 11 14.36 17.89 4.53
N SER A 12 15.40 17.38 3.87
CA SER A 12 16.11 16.22 4.40
C SER A 12 17.13 16.76 5.39
N LEU A 13 17.01 16.42 6.68
CA LEU A 13 18.12 16.63 7.60
C LEU A 13 19.32 15.86 7.03
N ALA A 14 20.36 16.58 6.63
CA ALA A 14 21.63 15.95 6.32
C ALA A 14 22.18 15.39 7.64
N SER A 15 22.09 14.07 7.82
CA SER A 15 22.79 13.42 8.92
C SER A 15 24.27 13.41 8.58
N ALA A 16 25.05 14.24 9.28
CA ALA A 16 26.50 14.34 9.09
C ALA A 16 27.27 13.08 9.55
N SER A 17 26.60 12.03 10.03
CA SER A 17 27.22 10.83 10.60
C SER A 17 27.04 9.54 9.81
N CYS A 18 26.37 9.56 8.65
CA CYS A 18 26.22 8.36 7.80
C CYS A 18 26.36 8.74 6.33
N GLY A 19 27.32 8.12 5.61
CA GLY A 19 27.52 8.31 4.16
C GLY A 19 26.34 7.90 3.27
N ASP A 20 25.24 7.46 3.86
CA ASP A 20 24.01 6.99 3.20
C ASP A 20 22.98 8.09 2.87
N ALA A 21 23.24 9.35 3.22
CA ALA A 21 22.29 10.45 3.05
C ALA A 21 22.17 10.96 1.58
N GLN A 22 22.09 10.06 0.61
CA GLN A 22 21.75 10.41 -0.77
C GLN A 22 20.26 10.75 -0.90
N LYS A 23 19.95 11.82 -1.66
CA LYS A 23 18.58 12.19 -1.98
C LYS A 23 17.93 11.07 -2.80
N ARG A 24 16.90 10.43 -2.24
CA ARG A 24 16.15 9.32 -2.88
C ARG A 24 15.02 9.85 -3.76
N ARG A 25 14.76 9.17 -4.88
CA ARG A 25 13.61 9.40 -5.76
C ARG A 25 12.40 8.70 -5.16
N VAL A 26 11.42 9.48 -4.72
CA VAL A 26 10.20 8.99 -4.07
C VAL A 26 9.02 9.11 -5.04
N CYS A 27 8.25 8.04 -5.20
CA CYS A 27 6.91 8.10 -5.78
C CYS A 27 5.84 7.84 -4.73
N TYR A 28 4.70 8.52 -4.86
CA TYR A 28 3.56 8.41 -3.96
C TYR A 28 2.29 8.19 -4.78
N PHE A 29 1.59 7.09 -4.50
CA PHE A 29 0.35 6.74 -5.17
C PHE A 29 -0.86 7.29 -4.42
N TYR A 30 -1.71 8.01 -5.16
CA TYR A 30 -2.94 8.58 -4.62
C TYR A 30 -4.03 8.63 -5.70
N ASP A 31 -5.22 8.12 -5.35
CA ASP A 31 -6.44 8.35 -6.12
C ASP A 31 -7.39 9.27 -5.32
N PRO A 32 -7.88 10.38 -5.90
CA PRO A 32 -8.80 11.29 -5.22
C PRO A 32 -10.09 10.63 -4.70
N GLU A 33 -10.56 9.56 -5.34
CA GLU A 33 -11.80 8.86 -5.01
C GLU A 33 -11.67 7.94 -3.80
N VAL A 34 -10.44 7.56 -3.41
CA VAL A 34 -10.23 6.60 -2.31
C VAL A 34 -10.86 7.06 -0.98
N GLY A 35 -10.96 8.38 -0.77
CA GLY A 35 -11.57 8.96 0.43
C GLY A 35 -13.10 9.02 0.42
N ASN A 36 -13.75 8.66 -0.69
CA ASN A 36 -15.21 8.67 -0.84
C ASN A 36 -15.86 7.34 -0.44
N TYR A 37 -15.10 6.24 -0.43
CA TYR A 37 -15.64 4.93 -0.04
C TYR A 37 -16.05 4.90 1.43
N TYR A 38 -17.19 4.27 1.71
CA TYR A 38 -17.83 4.26 3.02
C TYR A 38 -18.20 2.84 3.42
N TYR A 39 -17.52 2.30 4.45
CA TYR A 39 -17.76 0.95 4.95
C TYR A 39 -19.12 0.77 5.65
N GLY A 40 -19.85 1.85 5.93
CA GLY A 40 -21.11 1.80 6.67
C GLY A 40 -21.10 2.56 7.98
N GLN A 41 -22.31 2.73 8.54
CA GLN A 41 -22.52 3.42 9.79
C GLN A 41 -21.90 2.65 10.95
N GLY A 42 -21.24 3.35 11.87
CA GLY A 42 -20.56 2.76 13.03
C GLY A 42 -19.25 2.01 12.71
N HIS A 43 -18.97 1.67 11.45
CA HIS A 43 -17.79 0.88 11.10
C HIS A 43 -16.47 1.66 11.33
N PRO A 44 -15.43 1.08 11.96
CA PRO A 44 -14.21 1.81 12.34
C PRO A 44 -13.27 2.15 11.17
N MET A 45 -13.26 1.34 10.11
CA MET A 45 -12.46 1.64 8.91
C MET A 45 -13.04 2.85 8.16
N LYS A 46 -12.26 3.93 8.08
CA LYS A 46 -12.63 5.17 7.37
C LYS A 46 -11.61 5.47 6.26
N PRO A 47 -11.86 5.08 4.99
CA PRO A 47 -10.97 5.39 3.86
C PRO A 47 -10.65 6.89 3.71
N HIS A 48 -11.54 7.76 4.18
CA HIS A 48 -11.33 9.21 4.28
C HIS A 48 -10.00 9.62 4.92
N ARG A 49 -9.44 8.81 5.84
CA ARG A 49 -8.13 9.06 6.45
C ARG A 49 -7.01 9.25 5.42
N VAL A 50 -7.07 8.57 4.28
CA VAL A 50 -6.08 8.68 3.19
C VAL A 50 -6.17 10.06 2.51
N ARG A 51 -7.39 10.58 2.33
CA ARG A 51 -7.61 11.95 1.83
C ARG A 51 -7.08 13.00 2.80
N MET A 52 -7.28 12.80 4.11
CA MET A 52 -6.71 13.69 5.13
C MET A 52 -5.18 13.69 5.10
N THR A 53 -4.56 12.51 4.99
CA THR A 53 -3.09 12.40 4.84
C THR A 53 -2.62 13.14 3.60
N HIS A 54 -3.28 12.96 2.44
CA HIS A 54 -2.92 13.66 1.21
C HIS A 54 -2.99 15.19 1.38
N ALA A 55 -4.06 15.71 1.97
CA ALA A 55 -4.23 17.14 2.23
C ALA A 55 -3.11 17.68 3.14
N LEU A 56 -2.76 16.97 4.21
CA LEU A 56 -1.64 17.34 5.08
C LEU A 56 -0.31 17.39 4.31
N LEU A 57 0.00 16.34 3.52
CA LEU A 57 1.22 16.31 2.70
C LEU A 57 1.27 17.51 1.73
N ALA A 58 0.13 17.90 1.15
CA ALA A 58 0.02 19.06 0.28
C ALA A 58 0.33 20.36 1.02
N HIS A 59 -0.29 20.58 2.19
CA HIS A 59 -0.08 21.77 3.02
C HIS A 59 1.34 21.90 3.55
N TYR A 60 2.03 20.79 3.83
CA TYR A 60 3.45 20.78 4.19
C TYR A 60 4.39 20.97 2.99
N GLY A 61 3.87 21.12 1.77
CA GLY A 61 4.68 21.28 0.55
C GLY A 61 5.45 20.01 0.16
N LEU A 62 5.09 18.85 0.72
CA LEU A 62 5.78 17.59 0.46
C LEU A 62 5.42 17.01 -0.91
N LEU A 63 4.24 17.35 -1.46
CA LEU A 63 3.82 16.93 -2.80
C LEU A 63 4.47 17.72 -3.93
N ALA A 64 5.37 18.67 -3.63
CA ALA A 64 6.09 19.41 -4.65
C ALA A 64 6.93 18.46 -5.53
N PRO A 65 7.02 18.66 -6.86
CA PRO A 65 7.75 17.77 -7.76
C PRO A 65 9.23 17.56 -7.40
N ALA A 66 9.84 18.53 -6.71
CA ALA A 66 11.22 18.45 -6.23
C ALA A 66 11.41 17.50 -5.03
N LYS A 67 10.32 17.06 -4.39
CA LYS A 67 10.30 16.23 -3.17
C LYS A 67 9.81 14.81 -3.48
N MET A 68 8.69 14.65 -4.21
CA MET A 68 8.17 13.34 -4.63
C MET A 68 7.34 13.43 -5.91
N GLN A 69 7.27 12.34 -6.66
CA GLN A 69 6.37 12.19 -7.80
C GLN A 69 5.02 11.63 -7.34
N VAL A 70 3.94 12.40 -7.46
CA VAL A 70 2.58 11.92 -7.19
C VAL A 70 2.05 11.20 -8.43
N LEU A 71 1.59 9.96 -8.26
CA LEU A 71 1.08 9.11 -9.33
C LEU A 71 -0.36 8.69 -9.02
N ARG A 72 -1.22 8.72 -10.03
CA ARG A 72 -2.55 8.10 -9.93
C ARG A 72 -2.43 6.61 -10.23
N PRO A 73 -2.94 5.72 -9.39
CA PRO A 73 -2.88 4.28 -9.65
C PRO A 73 -3.77 3.90 -10.83
N LEU A 74 -3.33 2.89 -11.59
CA LEU A 74 -4.20 2.17 -12.51
C LEU A 74 -4.96 1.10 -11.70
N PRO A 75 -6.29 0.98 -11.85
CA PRO A 75 -7.05 -0.07 -11.17
C PRO A 75 -6.49 -1.46 -11.49
N ALA A 76 -6.26 -2.28 -10.47
CA ALA A 76 -5.85 -3.67 -10.67
C ALA A 76 -6.93 -4.44 -11.45
N ARG A 77 -6.54 -5.19 -12.48
CA ARG A 77 -7.48 -6.05 -13.21
C ARG A 77 -7.67 -7.36 -12.48
N ASP A 78 -8.74 -8.07 -12.80
CA ASP A 78 -9.05 -9.40 -12.28
C ASP A 78 -7.82 -10.33 -12.36
N ARG A 79 -7.14 -10.35 -13.52
CA ARG A 79 -5.92 -11.15 -13.72
C ARG A 79 -4.77 -10.81 -12.77
N ASP A 80 -4.68 -9.54 -12.36
CA ASP A 80 -3.64 -9.08 -11.44
C ASP A 80 -3.99 -9.53 -10.01
N LEU A 81 -5.28 -9.50 -9.63
CA LEU A 81 -5.79 -9.97 -8.34
C LEU A 81 -5.71 -11.50 -8.19
N CYS A 82 -6.04 -12.25 -9.25
CA CYS A 82 -6.02 -13.71 -9.29
C CYS A 82 -4.61 -14.33 -9.22
N ARG A 83 -3.55 -13.51 -9.25
CA ARG A 83 -2.17 -14.00 -9.00
C ARG A 83 -2.01 -14.59 -7.60
N PHE A 84 -2.82 -14.13 -6.65
CA PHE A 84 -2.87 -14.66 -5.29
C PHE A 84 -4.26 -15.18 -4.93
N HIS A 85 -5.29 -14.39 -5.19
CA HIS A 85 -6.66 -14.73 -4.81
C HIS A 85 -7.27 -15.79 -5.72
N SER A 86 -8.24 -16.56 -5.23
CA SER A 86 -8.96 -17.51 -6.08
C SER A 86 -9.90 -16.79 -7.06
N ASP A 87 -10.04 -17.36 -8.26
CA ASP A 87 -10.87 -16.78 -9.32
C ASP A 87 -12.33 -16.59 -8.89
N ASP A 88 -12.87 -17.56 -8.14
CA ASP A 88 -14.24 -17.51 -7.64
C ASP A 88 -14.45 -16.43 -6.58
N TYR A 89 -13.44 -16.13 -5.76
CA TYR A 89 -13.48 -15.05 -4.79
C TYR A 89 -13.42 -13.68 -5.47
N VAL A 90 -12.54 -13.49 -6.45
CA VAL A 90 -12.47 -12.24 -7.24
C VAL A 90 -13.75 -12.03 -8.03
N ALA A 91 -14.30 -13.09 -8.65
CA ALA A 91 -15.57 -13.02 -9.36
C ALA A 91 -16.72 -12.64 -8.43
N PHE A 92 -16.74 -13.17 -7.19
CA PHE A 92 -17.70 -12.78 -6.16
C PHE A 92 -17.56 -11.30 -5.77
N LEU A 93 -16.35 -10.82 -5.44
CA LEU A 93 -16.13 -9.41 -5.07
C LEU A 93 -16.55 -8.45 -6.19
N ARG A 94 -16.36 -8.86 -7.46
CA ARG A 94 -16.78 -8.08 -8.63
C ARG A 94 -18.30 -8.05 -8.81
N ALA A 95 -19.00 -9.11 -8.44
CA ALA A 95 -20.43 -9.26 -8.66
C ALA A 95 -21.30 -8.75 -7.49
N VAL A 96 -20.79 -8.80 -6.25
CA VAL A 96 -21.57 -8.45 -5.07
C VAL A 96 -21.77 -6.94 -4.96
N THR A 97 -23.02 -6.53 -4.77
CA THR A 97 -23.44 -5.14 -4.52
C THR A 97 -24.38 -5.11 -3.30
N PRO A 98 -24.62 -3.94 -2.68
CA PRO A 98 -25.56 -3.86 -1.57
C PRO A 98 -26.98 -4.37 -1.88
N GLU A 99 -27.42 -4.25 -3.14
CA GLU A 99 -28.73 -4.71 -3.61
C GLU A 99 -28.77 -6.23 -3.79
N THR A 100 -27.70 -6.80 -4.32
CA THR A 100 -27.63 -8.23 -4.71
C THR A 100 -27.13 -9.14 -3.59
N GLN A 101 -26.62 -8.59 -2.48
CA GLN A 101 -25.96 -9.37 -1.43
C GLN A 101 -26.88 -10.42 -0.79
N PHE A 102 -28.19 -10.14 -0.68
CA PHE A 102 -29.17 -11.06 -0.10
C PHE A 102 -29.42 -12.30 -0.96
N ASP A 103 -29.15 -12.23 -2.27
CA ASP A 103 -29.22 -13.39 -3.16
C ASP A 103 -27.95 -14.27 -3.06
N GLN A 104 -26.90 -13.75 -2.41
CA GLN A 104 -25.56 -14.35 -2.36
C GLN A 104 -25.16 -14.81 -0.94
N ILE A 105 -26.12 -15.11 -0.06
CA ILE A 105 -25.88 -15.47 1.36
C ILE A 105 -24.86 -16.61 1.52
N ARG A 106 -24.89 -17.62 0.66
CA ARG A 106 -23.92 -18.74 0.72
C ARG A 106 -22.50 -18.25 0.42
N SER A 107 -22.33 -17.39 -0.58
CA SER A 107 -21.04 -16.80 -0.95
C SER A 107 -20.54 -15.83 0.12
N LEU A 108 -21.41 -14.98 0.67
CA LEU A 108 -21.08 -14.08 1.79
C LEU A 108 -20.46 -14.85 2.97
N ARG A 109 -21.11 -15.94 3.40
CA ARG A 109 -20.58 -16.81 4.47
C ARG A 109 -19.28 -17.48 4.07
N ARG A 110 -19.21 -18.03 2.85
CA ARG A 110 -18.01 -18.74 2.35
C ARG A 110 -16.78 -17.84 2.30
N PHE A 111 -16.96 -16.59 1.89
CA PHE A 111 -15.88 -15.63 1.67
C PHE A 111 -15.69 -14.66 2.85
N ASN A 112 -16.40 -14.89 3.96
CA ASN A 112 -16.33 -14.11 5.20
C ASN A 112 -16.60 -12.60 4.99
N VAL A 113 -17.62 -12.28 4.17
CA VAL A 113 -18.10 -10.92 3.92
C VAL A 113 -19.42 -10.73 4.65
N GLY A 114 -19.48 -9.76 5.55
CA GLY A 114 -20.52 -9.60 6.57
C GLY A 114 -20.18 -8.50 7.57
N GLU A 115 -20.21 -8.80 8.87
CA GLU A 115 -20.06 -7.80 9.95
C GLU A 115 -18.77 -6.97 9.85
N ASP A 116 -17.60 -7.63 9.94
CA ASP A 116 -16.30 -6.97 9.87
C ASP A 116 -15.91 -6.56 8.44
N CYS A 117 -16.54 -7.14 7.44
CA CYS A 117 -16.21 -6.93 6.04
C CYS A 117 -17.51 -6.70 5.26
N PRO A 118 -18.17 -5.54 5.44
CA PRO A 118 -19.48 -5.27 4.87
C PRO A 118 -19.44 -5.05 3.37
N VAL A 119 -20.52 -5.42 2.68
CA VAL A 119 -20.74 -5.00 1.29
C VAL A 119 -21.13 -3.52 1.30
N PHE A 120 -20.44 -2.72 0.49
CA PHE A 120 -20.73 -1.29 0.31
C PHE A 120 -20.56 -0.88 -1.15
N ASP A 121 -21.11 0.29 -1.49
CA ASP A 121 -21.07 0.84 -2.85
C ASP A 121 -19.63 1.03 -3.35
N GLY A 122 -19.33 0.41 -4.49
CA GLY A 122 -18.01 0.46 -5.08
C GLY A 122 -16.95 -0.38 -4.38
N LEU A 123 -17.32 -1.39 -3.58
CA LEU A 123 -16.40 -2.33 -2.92
C LEU A 123 -15.30 -2.84 -3.86
N TYR A 124 -15.67 -3.32 -5.05
CA TYR A 124 -14.70 -3.83 -6.01
C TYR A 124 -13.74 -2.74 -6.51
N ALA A 125 -14.27 -1.57 -6.87
CA ALA A 125 -13.46 -0.44 -7.33
C ALA A 125 -12.48 0.04 -6.24
N TYR A 126 -12.89 0.02 -4.96
CA TYR A 126 -12.02 0.27 -3.83
C TYR A 126 -10.86 -0.74 -3.79
N CYS A 127 -11.16 -2.03 -3.93
CA CYS A 127 -10.16 -3.10 -4.00
C CYS A 127 -9.17 -2.92 -5.14
N GLN A 128 -9.68 -2.61 -6.34
CA GLN A 128 -8.84 -2.39 -7.51
C GLN A 128 -7.90 -1.19 -7.32
N THR A 129 -8.37 -0.13 -6.65
CA THR A 129 -7.61 1.11 -6.47
C THR A 129 -6.38 0.91 -5.59
N TYR A 130 -6.55 0.36 -4.38
CA TYR A 130 -5.41 0.20 -3.46
C TYR A 130 -4.48 -0.93 -3.92
N ALA A 131 -5.01 -2.01 -4.51
CA ALA A 131 -4.19 -3.08 -5.05
C ALA A 131 -3.38 -2.62 -6.26
N GLY A 132 -4.01 -1.85 -7.15
CA GLY A 132 -3.35 -1.26 -8.31
C GLY A 132 -2.23 -0.29 -7.92
N ALA A 133 -2.41 0.48 -6.85
CA ALA A 133 -1.37 1.33 -6.29
C ALA A 133 -0.16 0.52 -5.77
N SER A 134 -0.38 -0.56 -5.01
CA SER A 134 0.71 -1.38 -4.48
C SER A 134 1.46 -2.16 -5.57
N VAL A 135 0.75 -2.71 -6.56
CA VAL A 135 1.37 -3.36 -7.73
C VAL A 135 2.12 -2.34 -8.59
N GLY A 136 1.52 -1.17 -8.84
CA GLY A 136 2.17 -0.08 -9.56
C GLY A 136 3.45 0.41 -8.87
N ALA A 137 3.42 0.52 -7.55
CA ALA A 137 4.59 0.84 -6.73
C ALA A 137 5.70 -0.21 -6.90
N ALA A 138 5.36 -1.50 -6.81
CA ALA A 138 6.31 -2.59 -7.05
C ALA A 138 6.94 -2.54 -8.45
N VAL A 139 6.15 -2.25 -9.50
CA VAL A 139 6.66 -2.08 -10.87
C VAL A 139 7.67 -0.91 -10.95
N LYS A 140 7.39 0.22 -10.29
CA LYS A 140 8.32 1.37 -10.29
C LYS A 140 9.68 1.05 -9.67
N LEU A 141 9.66 0.23 -8.62
CA LEU A 141 10.86 -0.23 -7.91
C LEU A 141 11.63 -1.24 -8.75
N ASN A 142 10.94 -2.25 -9.30
CA ASN A 142 11.53 -3.23 -10.22
C ASN A 142 12.24 -2.57 -11.41
N HIS A 143 11.64 -1.52 -11.99
CA HIS A 143 12.26 -0.78 -13.10
C HIS A 143 13.38 0.17 -12.66
N GLY A 144 13.70 0.26 -11.36
CA GLY A 144 14.72 1.17 -10.85
C GLY A 144 14.44 2.66 -11.10
N THR A 145 13.18 3.01 -11.40
CA THR A 145 12.78 4.40 -11.70
C THR A 145 12.67 5.24 -10.44
N HIS A 146 12.41 4.59 -9.30
CA HIS A 146 12.28 5.19 -7.98
C HIS A 146 12.98 4.31 -6.95
N ASP A 147 13.44 4.94 -5.88
CA ASP A 147 14.12 4.25 -4.78
C ASP A 147 13.15 3.93 -3.64
N ILE A 148 12.08 4.73 -3.52
CA ILE A 148 11.02 4.58 -2.53
C ILE A 148 9.66 4.74 -3.23
N ALA A 149 8.73 3.84 -2.94
CA ALA A 149 7.34 3.95 -3.38
C ALA A 149 6.40 3.89 -2.17
N ILE A 150 5.42 4.80 -2.14
CA ILE A 150 4.50 4.98 -1.01
C ILE A 150 3.07 4.77 -1.49
N ASN A 151 2.32 3.90 -0.80
CA ASN A 151 0.87 3.76 -0.97
C ASN A 151 0.18 3.74 0.41
N TRP A 152 -0.49 4.83 0.77
CA TRP A 152 -1.22 4.96 2.04
C TRP A 152 -2.62 4.33 2.02
N SER A 153 -3.13 3.97 0.82
CA SER A 153 -4.42 3.29 0.69
C SER A 153 -4.33 1.77 0.87
N GLY A 154 -3.14 1.20 0.67
CA GLY A 154 -2.86 -0.22 0.80
C GLY A 154 -2.50 -0.64 2.21
N GLY A 155 -1.83 -1.78 2.32
CA GLY A 155 -1.41 -2.35 3.60
C GLY A 155 -2.47 -3.26 4.22
N LEU A 156 -3.36 -3.82 3.40
CA LEU A 156 -4.53 -4.58 3.82
C LEU A 156 -4.15 -6.05 4.02
N HIS A 157 -3.40 -6.29 5.11
CA HIS A 157 -2.68 -7.54 5.36
C HIS A 157 -3.52 -8.72 5.87
N HIS A 158 -4.77 -8.51 6.27
CA HIS A 158 -5.60 -9.56 6.86
C HIS A 158 -6.27 -10.45 5.81
N ALA A 159 -6.46 -9.94 4.58
CA ALA A 159 -7.09 -10.66 3.48
C ALA A 159 -6.34 -11.95 3.15
N LYS A 160 -7.08 -13.04 2.98
CA LYS A 160 -6.54 -14.36 2.61
C LYS A 160 -6.80 -14.66 1.14
N LYS A 161 -6.36 -15.84 0.69
CA LYS A 161 -6.53 -16.28 -0.71
C LYS A 161 -7.99 -16.28 -1.17
N SER A 162 -8.90 -16.73 -0.31
CA SER A 162 -10.32 -16.92 -0.65
C SER A 162 -11.26 -16.45 0.46
N GLU A 163 -10.87 -15.47 1.27
CA GLU A 163 -11.74 -14.88 2.30
C GLU A 163 -11.27 -13.48 2.68
N ALA A 164 -12.25 -12.63 2.99
CA ALA A 164 -12.03 -11.34 3.62
C ALA A 164 -11.79 -11.52 5.13
N SER A 165 -11.05 -10.61 5.74
CA SER A 165 -10.80 -10.65 7.19
C SER A 165 -10.33 -9.28 7.66
N GLY A 166 -10.76 -8.85 8.85
CA GLY A 166 -10.26 -7.63 9.50
C GLY A 166 -10.28 -6.40 8.60
N PHE A 167 -11.43 -6.11 7.99
CA PHE A 167 -11.67 -5.01 7.05
C PHE A 167 -10.97 -5.14 5.68
N CYS A 168 -10.21 -6.22 5.44
CA CYS A 168 -9.38 -6.42 4.25
C CYS A 168 -10.02 -7.44 3.30
N TYR A 169 -10.19 -7.08 2.03
CA TYR A 169 -10.77 -7.95 1.00
C TYR A 169 -9.71 -8.51 0.04
N VAL A 170 -8.81 -7.66 -0.45
CA VAL A 170 -7.68 -8.05 -1.32
C VAL A 170 -6.38 -7.78 -0.57
N ASN A 171 -5.45 -8.71 -0.65
CA ASN A 171 -4.13 -8.58 -0.03
C ASN A 171 -3.15 -7.93 -1.02
N ASP A 172 -3.15 -6.61 -1.06
CA ASP A 172 -2.30 -5.82 -1.95
C ASP A 172 -0.80 -6.01 -1.68
N ILE A 173 -0.44 -6.35 -0.44
CA ILE A 173 0.94 -6.62 -0.03
C ILE A 173 1.45 -7.87 -0.73
N VAL A 174 0.69 -8.97 -0.69
CA VAL A 174 1.09 -10.21 -1.36
C VAL A 174 1.21 -9.98 -2.87
N LEU A 175 0.26 -9.25 -3.48
CA LEU A 175 0.32 -8.92 -4.91
C LEU A 175 1.56 -8.09 -5.27
N ALA A 176 1.92 -7.11 -4.45
CA ALA A 176 3.12 -6.30 -4.64
C ALA A 176 4.41 -7.13 -4.44
N ILE A 177 4.46 -8.02 -3.44
CA ILE A 177 5.59 -8.94 -3.25
C ILE A 177 5.75 -9.86 -4.46
N LEU A 178 4.66 -10.45 -4.95
CA LEU A 178 4.68 -11.28 -6.16
C LEU A 178 5.17 -10.49 -7.38
N GLU A 179 4.92 -9.18 -7.45
CA GLU A 179 5.49 -8.32 -8.49
C GLU A 179 7.00 -8.13 -8.31
N LEU A 180 7.45 -7.82 -7.10
CA LEU A 180 8.87 -7.63 -6.80
C LEU A 180 9.70 -8.90 -7.06
N LEU A 181 9.15 -10.07 -6.72
CA LEU A 181 9.79 -11.37 -6.95
C LEU A 181 10.06 -11.71 -8.43
N LYS A 182 9.51 -10.95 -9.39
CA LYS A 182 9.86 -11.13 -10.82
C LYS A 182 11.30 -10.78 -11.15
N LEU A 183 11.91 -9.86 -10.40
CA LEU A 183 13.30 -9.41 -10.61
C LEU A 183 14.20 -9.69 -9.40
N HIS A 184 13.60 -9.97 -8.25
CA HIS A 184 14.30 -10.23 -7.00
C HIS A 184 14.08 -11.68 -6.59
N GLU A 185 14.76 -12.62 -7.26
CA GLU A 185 14.68 -14.04 -6.92
C GLU A 185 15.10 -14.28 -5.47
N VAL A 186 14.34 -15.12 -4.76
CA VAL A 186 14.82 -15.69 -3.50
C VAL A 186 15.79 -16.81 -3.88
N THR A 187 17.09 -16.50 -3.94
CA THR A 187 18.11 -17.54 -4.08
C THR A 187 18.04 -18.45 -2.87
N SER A 188 17.37 -19.59 -3.01
CA SER A 188 17.44 -20.71 -2.09
C SER A 188 18.75 -21.46 -2.30
N SER A 189 19.89 -20.77 -2.14
CA SER A 189 21.19 -21.43 -2.06
C SER A 189 21.73 -21.30 -0.64
N TYR A 190 21.76 -22.42 0.08
CA TYR A 190 22.73 -22.63 1.15
C TYR A 190 24.14 -22.58 0.54
N SER A 191 24.68 -21.38 0.36
CA SER A 191 26.11 -21.18 0.08
C SER A 191 26.47 -19.73 0.42
N ALA A 192 27.56 -19.57 1.14
CA ALA A 192 28.01 -18.34 1.77
C ALA A 192 28.31 -17.24 0.74
N ARG A 193 27.31 -16.39 0.46
CA ARG A 193 27.37 -14.99 0.04
C ARG A 193 25.94 -14.46 0.12
N THR A 194 25.60 -13.91 1.27
CA THR A 194 24.27 -13.39 1.63
C THR A 194 23.89 -12.18 0.75
N CYS A 195 23.35 -12.42 -0.44
CA CYS A 195 22.40 -11.50 -1.04
C CYS A 195 21.05 -11.80 -0.39
N VAL A 196 20.81 -11.23 0.80
CA VAL A 196 19.50 -11.33 1.42
C VAL A 196 18.63 -10.25 0.78
N CYS A 197 17.84 -10.61 -0.24
CA CYS A 197 16.64 -9.83 -0.56
C CYS A 197 15.64 -10.01 0.59
N SER A 198 15.92 -9.37 1.74
CA SER A 198 14.97 -9.27 2.83
C SER A 198 13.94 -8.22 2.42
N PHE A 199 12.77 -8.66 1.93
CA PHE A 199 11.59 -7.80 1.96
C PHE A 199 11.23 -7.56 3.43
N PHE A 200 11.77 -6.50 4.02
CA PHE A 200 11.32 -6.05 5.33
C PHE A 200 9.93 -5.43 5.17
N PHE A 201 8.90 -6.24 5.41
CA PHE A 201 7.60 -5.69 5.75
C PHE A 201 7.70 -5.19 7.20
N LEU A 202 8.05 -3.92 7.36
CA LEU A 202 7.93 -3.26 8.66
C LEU A 202 6.44 -3.02 8.90
N GLY A 203 5.77 -4.00 9.49
CA GLY A 203 4.43 -3.80 10.05
C GLY A 203 4.56 -2.82 11.22
N SER A 204 4.46 -1.52 10.96
CA SER A 204 4.37 -0.53 12.04
C SER A 204 3.23 -0.91 12.99
N PHE A 205 3.58 -1.03 14.27
CA PHE A 205 2.74 -1.35 15.43
C PHE A 205 1.23 -1.29 15.16
N ASN A 206 0.67 -2.45 14.88
CA ASN A 206 -0.76 -2.68 14.95
C ASN A 206 -1.08 -3.03 16.41
N VAL A 207 -1.89 -2.20 17.08
CA VAL A 207 -2.39 -2.50 18.43
C VAL A 207 -3.46 -3.58 18.31
N SER A 208 -3.01 -4.82 18.13
CA SER A 208 -3.79 -6.03 18.38
C SER A 208 -3.14 -6.91 19.45
N ASN A 209 -2.11 -6.42 20.16
CA ASN A 209 -1.64 -7.03 21.41
C ASN A 209 -1.28 -5.96 22.46
N ARG A 210 -1.66 -6.27 23.70
CA ARG A 210 -1.67 -5.39 24.88
C ARG A 210 -0.27 -4.82 25.21
N LEU A 211 -0.12 -3.49 25.20
CA LEU A 211 0.61 -2.64 26.17
C LEU A 211 0.82 -1.22 25.59
N GLY A 212 0.25 -0.22 26.28
CA GLY A 212 0.73 1.17 26.42
C GLY A 212 1.16 2.02 25.21
N VAL A 213 0.50 3.19 25.11
CA VAL A 213 0.95 4.48 24.48
C VAL A 213 0.31 4.86 23.13
N VAL A 214 -0.62 5.83 23.26
CA VAL A 214 -1.08 6.95 22.38
C VAL A 214 -1.60 6.66 20.95
N LEU A 215 -2.88 7.02 20.77
CA LEU A 215 -3.68 7.10 19.53
C LEU A 215 -2.97 7.86 18.39
N PHE A 216 -2.77 7.18 17.25
CA PHE A 216 -3.10 7.67 15.90
C PHE A 216 -3.31 6.43 15.00
N GLY A 217 -4.52 6.29 14.43
CA GLY A 217 -5.06 5.01 13.93
C GLY A 217 -4.39 4.40 12.70
N TRP A 218 -4.14 3.09 12.77
CA TRP A 218 -4.11 2.10 11.68
C TRP A 218 -3.41 2.45 10.35
N VAL A 219 -2.44 3.36 10.29
CA VAL A 219 -1.73 3.63 9.03
C VAL A 219 -0.68 2.55 8.81
N VAL A 220 -1.02 1.51 8.04
CA VAL A 220 -0.01 0.61 7.49
C VAL A 220 0.63 1.34 6.32
N CYS A 221 1.84 1.86 6.50
CA CYS A 221 2.65 2.32 5.38
C CYS A 221 3.28 1.13 4.69
N LEU A 222 3.07 0.97 3.39
CA LEU A 222 4.01 0.22 2.57
C LEU A 222 5.12 1.17 2.13
N ILE A 223 6.25 1.10 2.83
CA ILE A 223 7.54 1.62 2.33
C ILE A 223 8.32 0.41 1.86
N PHE A 224 8.40 0.23 0.54
CA PHE A 224 9.33 -0.74 -0.02
C PHE A 224 10.68 -0.07 -0.19
N ARG A 225 11.71 -0.69 0.36
CA ARG A 225 13.12 -0.31 0.16
C ARG A 225 13.86 -1.53 -0.37
N ILE A 226 14.48 -1.40 -1.54
CA ILE A 226 15.42 -2.38 -2.08
C ILE A 226 16.81 -1.78 -1.88
N ASP A 227 17.51 -2.19 -0.82
CA ASP A 227 18.92 -1.82 -0.68
C ASP A 227 19.75 -2.71 -1.61
N ARG A 228 20.36 -2.13 -2.64
CA ARG A 228 21.45 -2.76 -3.37
C ARG A 228 22.68 -2.77 -2.45
N LEU A 229 22.96 -3.88 -1.78
CA LEU A 229 24.29 -4.13 -1.22
C LEU A 229 25.23 -4.54 -2.35
N LEU A 230 25.67 -3.56 -3.14
CA LEU A 230 26.82 -3.67 -4.02
C LEU A 230 27.72 -2.48 -3.71
N ASP A 231 28.68 -2.71 -2.80
CA ASP A 231 30.00 -2.10 -2.74
C ASP A 231 30.59 -2.30 -1.32
N VAL A 232 31.15 -3.50 -1.07
CA VAL A 232 32.42 -3.77 -0.35
C VAL A 232 33.00 -5.08 -0.89
#